data_AF-A0A968VK15-F1
#
_entry.id   AF-A0A968VK15-F1
#
_cell.length_a   1.000
_cell.length_b   1.000
_cell.length_c   1.000
_cell.angle_alpha   90.00
_cell.angle_beta   90.00
_cell.angle_gamma   90.00
#
_symmetry.space_group_name_H-M   'P 1'
#
loop_
_entity.id
_entity.type
_entity.pdbx_description
1 polymer ?
#
loop_
_entity_poly.entity_id
_entity_poly.type
_entity_poly.pdbx_seq_one_letter_code
_entity_poly.pdbx_strand_id
1 'polypeptide(L)'
;YQRQPGTPQIDELKLKILEILHREGKSLVALNTMLFATDVNEQLVQRKMIIREASANEVIWKGVMTKAMAIALNPITALDIFTGAIIDVTMILSLSRLYGIPMTQAGAVSLLQKIAISMTGISASEVLASLGLSSLKSLFSITVPLTGGMTIAPYISVAITQAAVTGVATYAIGQVTKIYLSNGASWGPDSPKAVVSQILATLDEKSILHRIKAELKAKLSL
;
A
#
# COMPACT_ATOMS: atom_id res chain seq x y z
N TYR A 1 13.73 -10.32 65.50
CA TYR A 1 14.38 -11.24 64.54
C TYR A 1 14.83 -10.45 63.32
N GLN A 2 16.12 -10.09 63.25
CA GLN A 2 16.72 -9.54 62.02
C GLN A 2 17.07 -10.73 61.11
N ARG A 3 16.45 -10.82 59.93
CA ARG A 3 16.88 -11.77 58.90
C ARG A 3 18.19 -11.25 58.32
N GLN A 4 19.31 -11.92 58.62
CA GLN A 4 20.54 -11.72 57.85
C GLN A 4 20.40 -12.47 56.53
N PRO A 5 20.69 -11.86 55.37
CA PRO A 5 20.73 -12.57 54.10
C PRO A 5 21.82 -13.65 54.18
N GLY A 6 21.44 -14.92 54.04
CA GLY A 6 22.40 -16.02 53.90
C GLY A 6 23.19 -15.89 52.61
N THR A 7 24.40 -16.47 52.57
CA THR A 7 25.23 -16.49 51.36
C THR A 7 24.46 -17.13 50.19
N PRO A 8 24.34 -16.44 49.04
CA PRO A 8 23.55 -16.93 47.91
C PRO A 8 24.13 -18.24 47.36
N GLN A 9 23.28 -19.26 47.27
CA GLN A 9 23.63 -20.56 46.69
C GLN A 9 23.59 -20.46 45.17
N ILE A 10 24.76 -20.39 44.54
CA ILE A 10 24.89 -20.19 43.08
C ILE A 10 25.40 -21.43 42.34
N ASP A 11 25.88 -22.45 43.06
CA ASP A 11 26.57 -23.58 42.44
C ASP A 11 25.62 -24.52 41.69
N GLU A 12 24.46 -24.84 42.27
CA GLU A 12 23.42 -25.61 41.57
C GLU A 12 22.91 -24.89 40.32
N LEU A 13 22.74 -23.56 40.40
CA LEU A 13 22.32 -22.74 39.26
C LEU A 13 23.37 -22.76 38.14
N LYS A 14 24.66 -22.64 38.47
CA LYS A 14 25.76 -22.74 37.49
C LYS A 14 25.77 -24.09 36.80
N LEU A 15 25.64 -25.19 37.55
CA LEU A 15 25.58 -26.53 36.99
C LEU A 15 24.39 -26.68 36.05
N LYS A 16 23.22 -26.15 36.43
CA LYS A 16 22.03 -26.22 35.58
C LYS A 16 22.16 -25.39 34.29
N ILE A 17 22.79 -24.21 34.35
CA ILE A 17 23.09 -23.39 33.18
C ILE A 17 24.05 -24.12 32.23
N LEU A 18 25.10 -24.75 32.76
CA LEU A 18 26.06 -25.53 31.96
C LEU A 18 25.41 -26.73 31.30
N GLU A 19 24.53 -27.44 32.01
CA GLU A 19 23.76 -28.56 31.46
C GLU A 19 22.87 -28.11 30.29
N ILE A 20 22.14 -27.00 30.46
CA ILE A 20 21.28 -26.43 29.41
C ILE A 20 22.13 -25.93 28.23
N LEU A 21 23.25 -25.24 28.46
CA LEU A 21 24.16 -24.79 27.40
C LEU A 21 24.78 -25.97 26.64
N HIS A 22 25.11 -27.07 27.32
CA HIS A 22 25.65 -28.24 26.66
C HIS A 22 24.59 -28.92 25.78
N ARG A 23 23.35 -29.03 26.27
CA ARG A 23 22.24 -29.66 25.55
C ARG A 23 21.70 -28.80 24.41
N GLU A 24 21.54 -27.50 24.63
CA GLU A 24 20.77 -26.59 23.77
C GLU A 24 21.56 -25.37 23.28
N GLY A 25 22.84 -25.24 23.63
CA GLY A 25 23.65 -24.05 23.32
C GLY A 25 23.67 -23.67 21.83
N LYS A 26 23.68 -24.66 20.94
CA LYS A 26 23.58 -24.42 19.48
C LYS A 26 22.23 -23.79 19.09
N SER A 27 21.13 -24.28 19.67
CA SER A 27 19.78 -23.75 19.45
C SER A 27 19.64 -22.35 20.03
N LEU A 28 20.23 -22.08 21.20
CA LEU A 28 20.23 -20.75 21.81
C LEU A 28 21.01 -19.72 20.98
N VAL A 29 22.19 -20.10 20.47
CA VAL A 29 22.98 -19.25 19.56
C VAL A 29 22.22 -18.99 18.27
N ALA A 30 21.59 -20.02 17.68
CA ALA A 30 20.77 -19.86 16.49
C ALA A 30 19.59 -18.90 16.73
N LEU A 31 18.87 -19.05 17.84
CA LEU A 31 17.76 -18.17 18.20
C LEU A 31 18.24 -16.72 18.38
N ASN A 32 19.33 -16.51 19.14
CA ASN A 32 19.87 -15.17 19.37
C ASN A 32 20.34 -14.52 18.05
N THR A 33 20.94 -15.31 17.16
CA THR A 33 21.35 -14.85 15.83
C THR A 33 20.15 -14.50 14.96
N MET A 34 19.07 -15.30 15.00
CA MET A 34 17.83 -15.00 14.26
C MET A 34 17.15 -13.73 14.77
N LEU A 35 17.08 -13.53 16.10
CA LEU A 35 16.54 -12.31 16.70
C LEU A 35 17.38 -11.08 16.33
N PHE A 36 18.71 -11.18 16.42
CA PHE A 36 19.61 -10.10 15.99
C PHE A 36 19.49 -9.79 14.50
N ALA A 37 19.43 -10.81 13.64
CA ALA A 37 19.23 -10.63 12.20
C ALA A 37 17.88 -9.94 11.89
N THR A 38 16.85 -10.23 12.69
CA THR A 38 15.54 -9.59 12.57
C THR A 38 15.62 -8.10 12.91
N ASP A 39 16.22 -7.74 14.05
CA ASP A 39 16.40 -6.34 14.48
C ASP A 39 17.25 -5.53 13.47
N VAL A 40 18.38 -6.10 13.01
CA VAL A 40 19.23 -5.45 11.99
C VAL A 40 18.46 -5.28 10.67
N ASN A 41 17.66 -6.27 10.26
CA ASN A 41 16.83 -6.16 9.06
C ASN A 41 15.79 -5.04 9.19
N GLU A 42 15.09 -4.95 10.32
CA GLU A 42 14.10 -3.89 10.59
C GLU A 42 14.74 -2.50 10.50
N GLN A 43 15.90 -2.29 11.12
CA GLN A 43 16.64 -1.03 11.05
C GLN A 43 17.07 -0.69 9.61
N LEU A 44 17.51 -1.68 8.83
CA LEU A 44 17.88 -1.49 7.43
C LEU A 44 16.67 -1.12 6.55
N VAL A 45 15.52 -1.76 6.77
CA VAL A 45 14.26 -1.43 6.07
C VAL A 45 13.87 0.02 6.34
N GLN A 46 13.88 0.44 7.61
CA GLN A 46 13.55 1.82 7.99
C GLN A 46 14.51 2.83 7.35
N ARG A 47 15.81 2.54 7.34
CA ARG A 47 16.80 3.42 6.71
C ARG A 47 16.60 3.53 5.19
N LYS A 48 16.31 2.41 4.52
CA LYS A 48 15.98 2.40 3.08
C LYS A 48 14.73 3.21 2.77
N MET A 49 13.72 3.13 3.64
CA MET A 49 12.51 3.95 3.51
C MET A 49 12.86 5.43 3.60
N ILE A 50 13.50 5.89 4.67
CA ILE A 50 13.82 7.32 4.88
C ILE A 50 14.61 7.90 3.70
N ILE A 51 15.60 7.19 3.18
CA ILE A 51 16.45 7.67 2.07
C ILE A 51 15.65 7.82 0.77
N ARG A 52 14.65 6.97 0.54
CA ARG A 52 13.91 6.89 -0.73
C ARG A 52 12.48 7.41 -0.65
N GLU A 53 12.04 7.84 0.53
CA GLU A 53 10.65 8.18 0.81
C GLU A 53 10.16 9.34 -0.04
N ALA A 54 10.94 10.42 -0.14
CA ALA A 54 10.59 11.57 -0.96
C ALA A 54 10.43 11.18 -2.44
N SER A 55 11.41 10.46 -3.01
CA SER A 55 11.35 9.99 -4.40
C SER A 55 10.23 8.99 -4.65
N ALA A 56 9.95 8.10 -3.69
CA ALA A 56 8.85 7.14 -3.81
C ALA A 56 7.50 7.87 -3.81
N ASN A 57 7.31 8.83 -2.90
CA ASN A 57 6.11 9.65 -2.84
C ASN A 57 5.93 10.50 -4.10
N GLU A 58 7.02 10.99 -4.71
CA GLU A 58 6.97 11.71 -5.99
C GLU A 58 6.51 10.78 -7.14
N VAL A 59 7.08 9.58 -7.24
CA VAL A 59 6.67 8.57 -8.24
C VAL A 59 5.18 8.21 -8.08
N ILE A 60 4.74 8.00 -6.83
CA ILE A 60 3.34 7.70 -6.52
C ILE A 60 2.45 8.88 -6.93
N TRP A 61 2.81 10.11 -6.52
CA TRP A 61 2.00 11.29 -6.82
C TRP A 61 1.89 11.56 -8.32
N LYS A 62 2.99 11.36 -9.07
CA LYS A 62 2.99 11.45 -10.53
C LYS A 62 2.04 10.41 -11.14
N GLY A 63 2.10 9.15 -10.70
CA GLY A 63 1.19 8.09 -11.16
C GLY A 63 -0.28 8.41 -10.88
N VAL A 64 -0.58 8.88 -9.67
CA VAL A 64 -1.92 9.34 -9.25
C VAL A 64 -2.44 10.43 -10.18
N MET A 65 -1.65 11.49 -10.39
CA MET A 65 -2.09 12.61 -11.23
C MET A 65 -2.18 12.22 -12.70
N THR A 66 -1.28 11.39 -13.22
CA THR A 66 -1.37 10.88 -14.59
C THR A 66 -2.65 10.07 -14.80
N LYS A 67 -2.99 9.15 -13.88
CA LYS A 67 -4.21 8.35 -13.98
C LYS A 67 -5.47 9.20 -13.82
N ALA A 68 -5.49 10.09 -12.83
CA ALA A 68 -6.60 10.97 -12.57
C ALA A 68 -6.87 11.91 -13.77
N MET A 69 -5.82 12.48 -14.38
CA MET A 69 -5.96 13.29 -15.58
C MET A 69 -6.46 12.48 -16.78
N ALA A 70 -5.95 11.27 -16.99
CA ALA A 70 -6.41 10.40 -18.07
C ALA A 70 -7.92 10.13 -17.97
N ILE A 71 -8.42 9.85 -16.76
CA ILE A 71 -9.84 9.63 -16.48
C ILE A 71 -10.65 10.91 -16.63
N ALA A 72 -10.14 12.05 -16.16
CA ALA A 72 -10.85 13.32 -16.22
C ALA A 72 -10.99 13.84 -17.67
N LEU A 73 -9.96 13.63 -18.51
CA LEU A 73 -9.93 14.07 -19.90
C LEU A 73 -10.72 13.15 -20.83
N ASN A 74 -10.73 11.85 -20.54
CA ASN A 74 -11.48 10.87 -21.33
C ASN A 74 -12.11 9.80 -20.42
N PRO A 75 -13.33 10.04 -19.90
CA PRO A 75 -14.02 9.09 -19.03
C PRO A 75 -14.33 7.75 -19.69
N ILE A 76 -14.41 7.70 -21.03
CA ILE A 76 -14.61 6.45 -21.77
C ILE A 76 -13.37 5.55 -21.62
N THR A 77 -12.16 6.11 -21.51
CA THR A 77 -10.92 5.36 -21.27
C THR A 77 -10.91 4.66 -19.90
N ALA A 78 -11.72 5.12 -18.94
CA ALA A 78 -11.88 4.44 -17.65
C ALA A 78 -12.58 3.07 -17.79
N LEU A 79 -13.31 2.83 -18.88
CA LEU A 79 -13.96 1.55 -19.17
C LEU A 79 -12.98 0.53 -19.74
N ASP A 80 -11.86 0.97 -20.31
CA ASP A 80 -10.83 0.08 -20.80
C ASP A 80 -9.83 -0.24 -19.68
N ILE A 81 -10.06 -1.39 -19.05
CA ILE A 81 -9.24 -1.97 -17.96
C ILE A 81 -7.75 -1.97 -18.34
N PHE A 82 -7.41 -2.12 -19.62
CA PHE A 82 -6.03 -2.15 -20.08
C PHE A 82 -5.30 -0.83 -19.82
N THR A 83 -5.91 0.31 -20.11
CA THR A 83 -5.27 1.63 -19.93
C THR A 83 -5.07 2.01 -18.46
N GLY A 84 -6.04 1.70 -17.61
CA GLY A 84 -5.98 2.00 -16.18
C GLY A 84 -4.91 1.20 -15.44
N ALA A 85 -4.79 -0.09 -15.77
CA ALA A 85 -3.82 -1.00 -15.16
C ALA A 85 -2.37 -0.70 -15.59
N ILE A 86 -2.14 -0.22 -16.82
CA ILE A 86 -0.80 0.13 -17.31
C ILE A 86 -0.16 1.22 -16.45
N ILE A 87 -0.92 2.23 -16.03
CA ILE A 87 -0.39 3.32 -15.19
C ILE A 87 0.04 2.78 -13.81
N ASP A 88 -0.77 1.92 -13.20
CA ASP A 88 -0.41 1.32 -11.91
C ASP A 88 0.79 0.37 -12.07
N VAL A 89 0.85 -0.43 -13.13
CA VAL A 89 1.97 -1.33 -13.43
C VAL A 89 3.27 -0.56 -13.65
N THR A 90 3.23 0.55 -14.41
CA THR A 90 4.40 1.39 -14.65
C THR A 90 4.87 2.12 -13.39
N MET A 91 3.95 2.57 -12.54
CA MET A 91 4.26 3.09 -11.20
C MET A 91 4.97 2.03 -10.35
N ILE A 92 4.41 0.82 -10.30
CA ILE A 92 4.96 -0.32 -9.54
C ILE A 92 6.38 -0.68 -10.03
N LEU A 93 6.61 -0.74 -11.34
CA LEU A 93 7.93 -0.97 -11.93
C LEU A 93 8.92 0.16 -11.60
N SER A 94 8.46 1.42 -11.62
CA SER A 94 9.29 2.58 -11.28
C SER A 94 9.70 2.57 -9.81
N LEU A 95 8.77 2.24 -8.91
CA LEU A 95 9.06 2.03 -7.50
C LEU A 95 10.06 0.88 -7.31
N SER A 96 9.88 -0.24 -8.00
CA SER A 96 10.82 -1.37 -7.88
C SER A 96 12.24 -1.01 -8.27
N ARG A 97 12.42 -0.23 -9.35
CA ARG A 97 13.73 0.31 -9.74
C ARG A 97 14.28 1.26 -8.68
N LEU A 98 13.44 2.14 -8.12
CA LEU A 98 13.82 3.03 -7.02
C LEU A 98 14.29 2.22 -5.80
N TYR A 99 13.64 1.09 -5.50
CA TYR A 99 14.02 0.20 -4.41
C TYR A 99 15.17 -0.75 -4.74
N GLY A 100 15.67 -0.77 -5.98
CA GLY A 100 16.75 -1.65 -6.43
C GLY A 100 16.33 -3.12 -6.54
N ILE A 101 15.03 -3.38 -6.68
CA ILE A 101 14.46 -4.73 -6.81
C ILE A 101 14.18 -4.97 -8.29
N PRO A 102 14.77 -6.00 -8.93
CA PRO A 102 14.46 -6.35 -10.30
C PRO A 102 13.04 -6.92 -10.37
N MET A 103 12.21 -6.36 -11.23
CA MET A 103 10.84 -6.81 -11.42
C MET A 103 10.42 -6.76 -12.88
N THR A 104 9.78 -7.84 -13.33
CA THR A 104 9.20 -7.96 -14.67
C THR A 104 7.80 -7.35 -14.71
N GLN A 105 7.27 -7.09 -15.90
CA GLN A 105 5.88 -6.65 -16.06
C GLN A 105 4.89 -7.65 -15.45
N ALA A 106 5.11 -8.95 -15.65
CA ALA A 106 4.29 -10.00 -15.04
C ALA A 106 4.34 -9.97 -13.50
N GLY A 107 5.51 -9.71 -12.91
CA GLY A 107 5.65 -9.53 -11.48
C GLY A 107 4.87 -8.32 -10.95
N ALA A 108 4.93 -7.19 -11.67
CA ALA A 108 4.17 -5.99 -11.33
C ALA A 108 2.65 -6.21 -11.42
N VAL A 109 2.18 -6.91 -12.45
CA VAL A 109 0.77 -7.30 -12.58
C VAL A 109 0.33 -8.23 -11.45
N SER A 110 1.15 -9.22 -11.11
CA SER A 110 0.84 -10.14 -10.00
C SER A 110 0.77 -9.41 -8.67
N LEU A 111 1.69 -8.48 -8.41
CA LEU A 111 1.66 -7.63 -7.22
C LEU A 111 0.39 -6.77 -7.19
N LEU A 112 0.06 -6.10 -8.30
CA LEU A 112 -1.15 -5.29 -8.42
C LEU A 112 -2.41 -6.12 -8.14
N GLN A 113 -2.51 -7.34 -8.70
CA GLN A 113 -3.62 -8.26 -8.44
C GLN A 113 -3.70 -8.64 -6.95
N LYS A 114 -2.57 -8.97 -6.32
CA LYS A 114 -2.53 -9.31 -4.88
C LYS A 114 -2.98 -8.14 -4.02
N ILE A 115 -2.53 -6.92 -4.33
CA ILE A 115 -2.95 -5.70 -3.64
C ILE A 115 -4.46 -5.50 -3.83
N ALA A 116 -4.95 -5.53 -5.07
CA ALA A 116 -6.36 -5.35 -5.38
C ALA A 116 -7.24 -6.36 -4.65
N ILE A 117 -6.89 -7.66 -4.69
CA ILE A 117 -7.63 -8.71 -3.97
C ILE A 117 -7.59 -8.45 -2.45
N SER A 118 -6.46 -8.03 -1.92
CA SER A 118 -6.30 -7.73 -0.49
C SER A 118 -7.12 -6.52 -0.05
N MET A 119 -7.31 -5.53 -0.93
CA MET A 119 -8.23 -4.40 -0.72
C MET A 119 -9.71 -4.85 -0.76
N THR A 120 -10.06 -5.84 -1.58
CA THR A 120 -11.45 -6.33 -1.76
C THR A 120 -11.98 -7.17 -0.59
N GLY A 121 -11.14 -7.58 0.35
CA GLY A 121 -11.51 -8.44 1.49
C GLY A 121 -12.17 -7.73 2.68
N ILE A 122 -12.52 -6.43 2.56
CA ILE A 122 -13.14 -5.64 3.64
C ILE A 122 -14.68 -5.61 3.51
N SER A 123 -15.28 -6.01 2.39
CA SER A 123 -16.72 -6.32 2.25
C SER A 123 -17.00 -7.02 0.91
N ALA A 124 -17.13 -8.36 0.92
CA ALA A 124 -17.48 -9.14 -0.28
C ALA A 124 -18.86 -8.75 -0.87
N SER A 125 -19.68 -8.00 -0.13
CA SER A 125 -20.97 -7.48 -0.56
C SER A 125 -20.90 -6.22 -1.42
N GLU A 126 -19.79 -5.47 -1.43
CA GLU A 126 -19.67 -4.18 -2.12
C GLU A 126 -18.85 -4.25 -3.43
N VAL A 127 -18.16 -5.37 -3.67
CA VAL A 127 -17.22 -5.54 -4.79
C VAL A 127 -17.89 -5.62 -6.16
N LEU A 128 -19.20 -5.90 -6.22
CA LEU A 128 -19.94 -5.71 -7.48
C LEU A 128 -20.05 -4.22 -7.85
N ALA A 129 -19.99 -3.30 -6.89
CA ALA A 129 -20.14 -1.86 -7.12
C ALA A 129 -18.82 -1.16 -7.50
N SER A 130 -17.66 -1.55 -6.96
CA SER A 130 -16.43 -0.74 -7.10
C SER A 130 -15.51 -1.13 -8.28
N LEU A 131 -15.70 -2.29 -8.92
CA LEU A 131 -14.91 -2.72 -10.09
C LEU A 131 -15.49 -2.31 -11.45
N GLY A 132 -16.16 -1.16 -11.52
CA GLY A 132 -16.62 -0.59 -12.79
C GLY A 132 -17.78 -1.32 -13.48
N LEU A 133 -18.32 -2.40 -12.90
CA LEU A 133 -19.50 -3.10 -13.46
C LEU A 133 -20.84 -2.75 -12.78
N SER A 134 -20.88 -2.20 -11.56
CA SER A 134 -22.16 -1.81 -10.92
C SER A 134 -22.19 -0.42 -10.26
N SER A 135 -21.09 0.34 -10.19
CA SER A 135 -21.14 1.77 -9.81
C SER A 135 -21.89 2.61 -10.85
N LEU A 136 -22.07 2.11 -12.09
CA LEU A 136 -22.98 2.74 -13.05
C LEU A 136 -24.45 2.69 -12.60
N LYS A 137 -24.92 1.78 -11.74
CA LYS A 137 -26.37 1.77 -11.39
C LYS A 137 -26.75 2.78 -10.31
N SER A 138 -25.86 3.08 -9.36
CA SER A 138 -26.14 4.06 -8.30
C SER A 138 -25.83 5.51 -8.71
N LEU A 139 -25.01 5.73 -9.75
CA LEU A 139 -24.70 7.06 -10.29
C LEU A 139 -25.51 7.41 -11.55
N PHE A 140 -26.08 6.45 -12.29
CA PHE A 140 -27.05 6.75 -13.36
C PHE A 140 -28.47 7.02 -12.84
N SER A 141 -28.74 6.81 -11.55
CA SER A 141 -30.00 7.19 -10.91
C SER A 141 -30.00 8.64 -10.42
N ILE A 142 -28.86 9.35 -10.46
CA ILE A 142 -28.81 10.79 -10.18
C ILE A 142 -28.05 11.48 -11.33
N THR A 143 -28.83 12.01 -12.28
CA THR A 143 -28.45 13.01 -13.30
C THR A 143 -27.61 12.57 -14.51
N VAL A 144 -28.15 11.66 -15.32
CA VAL A 144 -28.27 12.01 -16.75
C VAL A 144 -29.61 12.73 -16.87
N PRO A 145 -29.68 14.07 -16.91
CA PRO A 145 -30.92 14.68 -17.34
C PRO A 145 -31.07 14.24 -18.80
N LEU A 146 -32.16 13.52 -19.07
CA LEU A 146 -32.63 13.18 -20.40
C LEU A 146 -33.11 14.46 -21.11
N THR A 147 -32.26 15.49 -21.14
CA THR A 147 -32.56 16.81 -21.68
C THR A 147 -31.52 17.10 -22.74
N GLY A 148 -31.93 16.98 -24.00
CA GLY A 148 -31.09 17.18 -25.17
C GLY A 148 -30.37 18.53 -25.13
N GLY A 149 -29.04 18.47 -25.02
CA GLY A 149 -28.13 19.62 -25.15
C GLY A 149 -28.06 20.54 -23.92
N MET A 150 -26.85 21.09 -23.70
CA MET A 150 -26.57 22.28 -22.87
C MET A 150 -26.19 22.13 -21.39
N THR A 151 -25.50 21.09 -20.94
CA THR A 151 -24.78 21.22 -19.65
C THR A 151 -23.43 20.48 -19.63
N ILE A 152 -22.38 21.19 -20.04
CA ILE A 152 -20.97 20.75 -19.94
C ILE A 152 -20.49 20.87 -18.47
N ALA A 153 -21.06 21.79 -17.69
CA ALA A 153 -20.63 22.06 -16.30
C ALA A 153 -20.88 20.90 -15.31
N PRO A 154 -22.03 20.18 -15.31
CA PRO A 154 -22.24 19.02 -14.43
C PRO A 154 -21.30 17.85 -14.76
N TYR A 155 -21.01 17.64 -16.06
CA TYR A 155 -20.16 16.55 -16.51
C TYR A 155 -18.73 16.65 -15.98
N ILE A 156 -18.15 17.85 -16.00
CA ILE A 156 -16.79 18.07 -15.51
C ILE A 156 -16.69 17.82 -13.99
N SER A 157 -17.70 18.21 -13.22
CA SER A 157 -17.73 17.97 -11.77
C SER A 157 -17.76 16.47 -11.44
N VAL A 158 -18.54 15.69 -12.19
CA VAL A 158 -18.61 14.22 -12.06
C VAL A 158 -17.28 13.57 -12.48
N ALA A 159 -16.71 13.98 -13.61
CA ALA A 159 -15.44 13.45 -14.11
C ALA A 159 -14.27 13.72 -13.14
N ILE A 160 -14.18 14.93 -12.57
CA ILE A 160 -13.18 15.28 -11.55
C ILE A 160 -13.37 14.43 -10.28
N THR A 161 -14.61 14.20 -9.87
CA THR A 161 -14.89 13.37 -8.69
C THR A 161 -14.47 11.92 -8.90
N GLN A 162 -14.80 11.33 -10.05
CA GLN A 162 -14.40 9.97 -10.41
C GLN A 162 -12.88 9.82 -10.56
N ALA A 163 -12.25 10.79 -11.22
CA ALA A 163 -10.80 10.87 -11.34
C ALA A 163 -10.11 10.98 -9.99
N ALA A 164 -10.65 11.78 -9.07
CA ALA A 164 -10.09 11.94 -7.74
C ALA A 164 -10.21 10.66 -6.88
N VAL A 165 -11.38 10.00 -6.89
CA VAL A 165 -11.58 8.73 -6.18
C VAL A 165 -10.66 7.64 -6.73
N THR A 166 -10.49 7.57 -8.05
CA THR A 166 -9.56 6.62 -8.67
C THR A 166 -8.10 6.96 -8.34
N GLY A 167 -7.76 8.25 -8.28
CA GLY A 167 -6.46 8.71 -7.85
C GLY A 167 -6.14 8.31 -6.40
N VAL A 168 -7.11 8.37 -5.49
CA VAL A 168 -6.97 7.87 -4.10
C VAL A 168 -6.63 6.38 -4.09
N ALA A 169 -7.33 5.57 -4.89
CA ALA A 169 -7.04 4.14 -4.99
C ALA A 169 -5.62 3.86 -5.51
N THR A 170 -5.17 4.59 -6.55
CA THR A 170 -3.79 4.49 -7.04
C THR A 170 -2.76 4.96 -6.01
N TYR A 171 -3.08 5.99 -5.22
CA TYR A 171 -2.21 6.42 -4.11
C TYR A 171 -2.04 5.30 -3.09
N ALA A 172 -3.14 4.65 -2.69
CA ALA A 172 -3.11 3.50 -1.79
C ALA A 172 -2.27 2.34 -2.34
N ILE A 173 -2.47 1.96 -3.61
CA ILE A 173 -1.65 0.94 -4.29
C ILE A 173 -0.17 1.31 -4.26
N GLY A 174 0.15 2.59 -4.50
CA GLY A 174 1.51 3.12 -4.43
C GLY A 174 2.12 2.97 -3.03
N GLN A 175 1.39 3.34 -1.98
CA GLN A 175 1.85 3.21 -0.59
C GLN A 175 2.04 1.75 -0.17
N VAL A 176 1.11 0.86 -0.55
CA VAL A 176 1.27 -0.58 -0.31
C VAL A 176 2.50 -1.13 -1.03
N THR A 177 2.68 -0.76 -2.30
CA THR A 177 3.85 -1.16 -3.10
C THR A 177 5.15 -0.65 -2.46
N LYS A 178 5.16 0.58 -1.97
CA LYS A 178 6.30 1.19 -1.26
C LYS A 178 6.73 0.34 -0.07
N ILE A 179 5.78 -0.08 0.77
CA ILE A 179 6.03 -0.92 1.95
C ILE A 179 6.45 -2.34 1.55
N TYR A 180 5.77 -2.95 0.58
CA TYR A 180 6.13 -4.27 0.06
C TYR A 180 7.58 -4.31 -0.46
N LEU A 181 8.00 -3.27 -1.20
CA LEU A 181 9.35 -3.16 -1.75
C LEU A 181 10.38 -2.78 -0.69
N SER A 182 10.05 -1.93 0.29
CA SER A 182 10.97 -1.63 1.39
C SER A 182 11.30 -2.88 2.21
N ASN A 183 10.33 -3.79 2.34
CA ASN A 183 10.47 -5.10 2.98
C ASN A 183 11.16 -6.15 2.09
N GLY A 184 11.81 -5.74 0.99
CA GLY A 184 12.54 -6.66 0.12
C GLY A 184 11.65 -7.48 -0.82
N ALA A 185 10.53 -6.91 -1.28
CA ALA A 185 9.49 -7.60 -2.04
C ALA A 185 8.84 -8.75 -1.25
N SER A 186 8.58 -8.51 0.04
CA SER A 186 7.93 -9.45 0.95
C SER A 186 6.82 -8.76 1.73
N TRP A 187 5.78 -9.53 2.06
CA TRP A 187 4.71 -9.09 2.97
C TRP A 187 5.13 -9.17 4.44
N GLY A 188 6.30 -9.76 4.72
CA GLY A 188 6.76 -10.01 6.08
C GLY A 188 6.03 -11.20 6.72
N PRO A 189 5.89 -11.23 8.06
CA PRO A 189 5.15 -12.27 8.76
C PRO A 189 3.63 -12.15 8.56
N ASP A 190 3.16 -10.97 8.16
CA ASP A 190 1.74 -10.67 8.01
C ASP A 190 1.19 -11.12 6.65
N SER A 191 -0.11 -11.43 6.62
CA SER A 191 -0.80 -11.68 5.35
C SER A 191 -0.87 -10.42 4.49
N PRO A 192 -0.88 -10.52 3.15
CA PRO A 192 -1.06 -9.38 2.26
C PRO A 192 -2.28 -8.50 2.63
N LYS A 193 -3.36 -9.15 3.07
CA LYS A 193 -4.58 -8.49 3.54
C LYS A 193 -4.35 -7.65 4.81
N ALA A 194 -3.61 -8.18 5.78
CA ALA A 194 -3.32 -7.46 7.01
C ALA A 194 -2.46 -6.22 6.75
N VAL A 195 -1.39 -6.36 5.96
CA VAL A 195 -0.52 -5.24 5.56
C VAL A 195 -1.31 -4.17 4.82
N VAL A 196 -2.13 -4.56 3.84
CA VAL A 196 -2.96 -3.62 3.07
C VAL A 196 -3.95 -2.89 3.98
N SER A 197 -4.68 -3.60 4.84
CA SER A 197 -5.63 -2.98 5.77
C SER A 197 -4.97 -1.99 6.73
N GLN A 198 -3.79 -2.34 7.27
CA GLN A 198 -3.04 -1.45 8.15
C GLN A 198 -2.63 -0.18 7.43
N ILE A 199 -2.09 -0.29 6.21
CA ILE A 199 -1.69 0.88 5.43
C ILE A 199 -2.90 1.76 5.14
N LEU A 200 -4.00 1.19 4.65
CA LEU A 200 -5.22 1.92 4.36
C LEU A 200 -5.77 2.67 5.59
N ALA A 201 -5.73 2.05 6.77
CA ALA A 201 -6.19 2.67 8.01
C ALA A 201 -5.37 3.90 8.42
N THR A 202 -4.13 4.04 7.94
CA THR A 202 -3.28 5.20 8.21
C THR A 202 -3.44 6.33 7.20
N LEU A 203 -4.13 6.10 6.07
CA LEU A 203 -4.30 7.10 5.03
C LEU A 203 -5.42 8.08 5.39
N ASP A 204 -5.11 9.38 5.35
CA ASP A 204 -6.14 10.41 5.35
C ASP A 204 -6.75 10.54 3.94
N GLU A 205 -7.70 9.65 3.65
CA GLU A 205 -8.39 9.57 2.36
C GLU A 205 -8.99 10.92 1.95
N LYS A 206 -9.57 11.66 2.90
CA LYS A 206 -10.21 12.95 2.64
C LYS A 206 -9.17 13.98 2.21
N SER A 207 -8.06 14.10 2.93
CA SER A 207 -6.99 15.01 2.58
C SER A 207 -6.40 14.71 1.20
N ILE A 208 -6.15 13.42 0.91
CA ILE A 208 -5.65 12.97 -0.40
C ILE A 208 -6.65 13.31 -1.51
N LEU A 209 -7.93 12.99 -1.31
CA LEU A 209 -9.01 13.29 -2.26
C LEU A 209 -9.11 14.79 -2.55
N HIS A 210 -9.07 15.62 -1.50
CA HIS A 210 -9.13 17.07 -1.63
C HIS A 210 -7.94 17.61 -2.42
N ARG A 211 -6.73 17.11 -2.15
CA ARG A 211 -5.53 17.49 -2.88
C ARG A 211 -5.62 17.12 -4.37
N ILE A 212 -6.05 15.89 -4.69
CA ILE A 212 -6.21 15.46 -6.08
C ILE A 212 -7.25 16.33 -6.79
N LYS A 213 -8.40 16.60 -6.16
CA LYS A 213 -9.43 17.49 -6.73
C LYS A 213 -8.89 18.89 -7.00
N ALA A 214 -8.13 19.46 -6.08
CA ALA A 214 -7.54 20.79 -6.24
C ALA A 214 -6.54 20.83 -7.39
N GLU A 215 -5.62 19.86 -7.45
CA GLU A 215 -4.62 19.80 -8.52
C GLU A 215 -5.23 19.49 -9.89
N LEU A 216 -6.27 18.64 -9.96
CA LEU A 216 -7.00 18.38 -11.20
C LEU A 216 -7.69 19.63 -11.74
N LYS A 217 -8.40 20.38 -10.89
CA LYS A 217 -9.03 21.64 -11.29
C LYS A 217 -8.00 22.63 -11.86
N ALA A 218 -6.90 22.81 -11.13
CA ALA A 218 -5.81 23.69 -11.56
C ALA A 218 -5.20 23.27 -12.91
N LYS A 219 -4.98 21.97 -13.14
CA LYS A 219 -4.40 21.46 -14.40
C LYS A 219 -5.36 21.46 -15.58
N LEU A 220 -6.66 21.39 -15.32
CA LEU A 220 -7.72 21.42 -16.34
C LEU A 220 -8.21 22.83 -16.66
N SER A 221 -7.56 23.87 -16.12
CA SER A 221 -7.93 25.29 -16.30
C SER A 221 -9.39 25.58 -15.91
N LEU A 222 -9.81 25.06 -14.76
CA LEU A 222 -11.13 25.28 -14.13
C LEU A 222 -11.00 25.87 -12.73
#